data_AF-A0A377W9N5-F1
#
_entry.id   AF-A0A377W9N5-F1
#
_cell.length_a   1.000
_cell.length_b   1.000
_cell.length_c   1.000
_cell.angle_alpha   90.00
_cell.angle_beta   90.00
_cell.angle_gamma   90.00
#
_symmetry.space_group_name_H-M   'P 1'
#
loop_
_entity.id
_entity.type
_entity.pdbx_description
1 polymer ?
#
loop_
_entity_poly.entity_id
_entity_poly.type
_entity_poly.pdbx_seq_one_letter_code
_entity_poly.pdbx_strand_id
1 'polypeptide(L)'
;MAGVANRLIGEKIYQAMDMPMEVAFNDVSRAVVDYLQHTDTRAGVMVLIDMGYTKEIADALLSVINGPLVVVDNVTTRMALNVASEIALGKNIEQIAEEIVPLNQSRWDVFWPAEKKERVLLVTCITGIGTGI
;
A
#
# COMPACT_ATOMS: atom_id res chain seq x y z
N MET A 1 1.22 -1.04 -8.54
CA MET A 1 2.17 -1.09 -7.40
C MET A 1 2.80 -2.48 -7.22
N ALA A 2 2.01 -3.52 -6.93
CA ALA A 2 2.48 -4.89 -6.66
C ALA A 2 3.43 -5.46 -7.74
N GLY A 3 3.09 -5.32 -9.03
CA GLY A 3 3.93 -5.81 -10.13
C GLY A 3 5.31 -5.14 -10.20
N VAL A 4 5.40 -3.85 -9.88
CA VAL A 4 6.68 -3.12 -9.84
C VAL A 4 7.52 -3.62 -8.67
N ALA A 5 6.93 -3.77 -7.48
CA ALA A 5 7.64 -4.24 -6.31
C ALA A 5 8.15 -5.68 -6.48
N ASN A 6 7.29 -6.61 -6.91
CA ASN A 6 7.69 -7.99 -7.17
C ASN A 6 8.82 -8.07 -8.21
N ARG A 7 8.75 -7.29 -9.29
CA ARG A 7 9.79 -7.27 -10.33
C ARG A 7 11.13 -6.72 -9.81
N LEU A 8 11.10 -5.70 -8.97
CA LEU A 8 12.32 -5.07 -8.44
C LEU A 8 12.99 -5.92 -7.36
N ILE A 9 12.20 -6.63 -6.54
CA ILE A 9 12.73 -7.56 -5.53
C ILE A 9 13.14 -8.90 -6.16
N GLY A 10 12.52 -9.30 -7.28
CA GLY A 10 12.81 -10.56 -7.96
C GLY A 10 12.01 -11.75 -7.43
N GLU A 11 11.08 -11.51 -6.50
CA GLU A 11 10.24 -12.54 -5.88
C GLU A 11 8.76 -12.14 -5.90
N LYS A 12 7.88 -13.14 -5.89
CA LYS A 12 6.43 -12.89 -5.83
C LYS A 12 6.01 -12.69 -4.36
N ILE A 13 6.12 -11.46 -3.88
CA ILE A 13 5.75 -11.07 -2.51
C ILE A 13 4.29 -10.64 -2.42
N TYR A 14 3.83 -9.81 -3.35
CA TYR A 14 2.46 -9.32 -3.38
C TYR A 14 1.57 -10.15 -4.29
N GLN A 15 0.37 -10.45 -3.81
CA GLN A 15 -0.77 -10.80 -4.63
C GLN A 15 -1.56 -9.53 -4.94
N ALA A 16 -1.58 -9.13 -6.22
CA ALA A 16 -2.40 -8.00 -6.64
C ALA A 16 -3.88 -8.42 -6.67
N MET A 17 -4.74 -7.56 -6.14
CA MET A 17 -6.19 -7.63 -6.28
C MET A 17 -6.65 -6.27 -6.76
N ASP A 18 -7.04 -6.18 -8.02
CA ASP A 18 -7.51 -4.92 -8.59
C ASP A 18 -8.89 -4.59 -8.03
N MET A 19 -9.07 -3.32 -7.64
CA MET A 19 -10.35 -2.75 -7.25
C MET A 19 -10.78 -1.78 -8.35
N PRO A 20 -11.54 -2.22 -9.38
CA PRO A 20 -12.12 -1.29 -10.33
C PRO A 20 -13.03 -0.30 -9.60
N MET A 21 -13.06 0.96 -10.04
CA MET A 21 -13.89 2.00 -9.40
C MET A 21 -15.40 1.64 -9.38
N GLU A 22 -15.84 0.75 -10.25
CA GLU A 22 -17.21 0.29 -10.42
C GLU A 22 -17.57 -0.89 -9.51
N VAL A 23 -16.57 -1.49 -8.85
CA VAL A 23 -16.76 -2.66 -7.99
C VAL A 23 -17.06 -2.19 -6.57
N ALA A 24 -18.18 -2.66 -6.02
CA ALA A 24 -18.52 -2.37 -4.64
C ALA A 24 -17.44 -2.95 -3.71
N PHE A 25 -17.12 -2.22 -2.63
CA PHE A 25 -16.18 -2.68 -1.61
C PHE A 25 -16.44 -4.14 -1.15
N ASN A 26 -17.71 -4.54 -1.06
CA ASN A 26 -18.14 -5.89 -0.70
C ASN A 26 -17.72 -7.00 -1.66
N ASP A 27 -17.45 -6.67 -2.93
CA ASP A 27 -17.03 -7.65 -3.92
C ASP A 27 -15.51 -7.85 -3.85
N VAL A 28 -14.76 -6.78 -3.54
CA VAL A 28 -13.32 -6.86 -3.25
C VAL A 28 -13.09 -7.67 -1.98
N SER A 29 -13.81 -7.36 -0.89
CA SER A 29 -13.65 -8.08 0.37
C SER A 29 -13.95 -9.58 0.21
N ARG A 30 -14.96 -9.95 -0.58
CA ARG A 30 -15.24 -11.35 -0.93
C ARG A 30 -14.09 -12.01 -1.69
N ALA A 31 -13.54 -11.35 -2.72
CA ALA A 31 -12.41 -11.89 -3.47
C ALA A 31 -11.18 -12.11 -2.57
N VAL A 32 -10.92 -11.19 -1.63
CA VAL A 32 -9.84 -11.34 -0.63
C VAL A 32 -10.13 -12.51 0.31
N VAL A 33 -11.36 -12.61 0.83
CA VAL A 33 -11.79 -13.71 1.71
C VAL A 33 -11.63 -15.07 1.02
N ASP A 34 -12.15 -15.22 -0.20
CA ASP A 34 -12.08 -16.47 -0.97
C ASP A 34 -10.62 -16.90 -1.23
N TYR A 35 -9.73 -15.93 -1.47
CA TYR A 35 -8.31 -16.19 -1.61
C TYR A 35 -7.66 -16.66 -0.30
N LEU A 36 -7.99 -16.01 0.83
CA LEU A 36 -7.40 -16.33 2.13
C LEU A 36 -7.89 -17.68 2.69
N GLN A 37 -9.11 -18.09 2.37
CA GLN A 37 -9.64 -19.41 2.76
C GLN A 37 -8.76 -20.58 2.27
N HIS A 38 -8.03 -20.38 1.17
CA HIS A 38 -7.17 -21.39 0.56
C HIS A 38 -5.68 -21.12 0.81
N THR A 39 -5.35 -20.19 1.72
CA THR A 39 -3.99 -19.74 2.01
C THR A 39 -3.63 -19.98 3.48
N ASP A 40 -2.38 -20.39 3.75
CA ASP A 40 -1.89 -20.50 5.13
C ASP A 40 -1.61 -19.10 5.70
N THR A 41 -2.43 -18.69 6.67
CA THR A 41 -2.41 -17.33 7.25
C THR A 41 -1.79 -17.29 8.65
N ARG A 42 -1.18 -18.37 9.13
CA ARG A 42 -0.60 -18.44 10.49
C ARG A 42 0.56 -17.48 10.72
N ALA A 43 1.33 -17.18 9.68
CA ALA A 43 2.40 -16.17 9.73
C ALA A 43 1.88 -14.72 9.69
N GLY A 44 0.56 -14.55 9.55
CA GLY A 44 -0.11 -13.28 9.44
C GLY A 44 -0.42 -12.86 8.00
N VAL A 45 -1.27 -11.84 7.88
CA VAL A 45 -1.68 -11.22 6.62
C VAL A 45 -1.47 -9.72 6.72
N MET A 46 -0.75 -9.14 5.75
CA MET A 46 -0.62 -7.69 5.60
C MET A 46 -1.35 -7.24 4.35
N VAL A 47 -2.33 -6.35 4.51
CA VAL A 47 -3.13 -5.78 3.42
C VAL A 47 -2.71 -4.33 3.21
N LEU A 48 -2.31 -3.99 1.98
CA LEU A 48 -1.91 -2.65 1.57
C LEU A 48 -3.00 -2.05 0.68
N ILE A 49 -3.60 -0.93 1.10
CA ILE A 49 -4.74 -0.29 0.42
C ILE A 49 -4.38 1.14 0.01
N ASP A 50 -4.74 1.52 -1.23
CA ASP A 50 -4.49 2.86 -1.77
C ASP A 50 -5.35 3.91 -1.04
N MET A 51 -6.65 3.66 -0.88
CA MET A 51 -7.57 4.58 -0.20
C MET A 51 -8.71 3.86 0.57
N GLY A 52 -8.87 4.18 1.85
CA GLY A 52 -10.06 3.87 2.66
C GLY A 52 -10.30 2.39 3.02
N TYR A 53 -11.39 2.16 3.76
CA TYR A 53 -11.96 0.85 4.13
C TYR A 53 -11.14 -0.05 5.07
N THR A 54 -10.19 0.52 5.81
CA THR A 54 -9.34 -0.23 6.76
C THR A 54 -10.15 -1.07 7.73
N LYS A 55 -11.23 -0.49 8.30
CA LYS A 55 -12.05 -1.15 9.32
C LYS A 55 -12.92 -2.25 8.72
N GLU A 56 -13.57 -1.98 7.60
CA GLU A 56 -14.45 -2.92 6.93
C GLU A 56 -13.65 -4.11 6.36
N ILE A 57 -12.43 -3.89 5.88
CA ILE A 57 -11.52 -4.98 5.51
C ILE A 57 -11.15 -5.78 6.75
N ALA A 58 -10.75 -5.12 7.83
CA ALA A 58 -10.39 -5.83 9.06
C ALA A 58 -11.53 -6.73 9.54
N ASP A 59 -12.74 -6.20 9.64
CA ASP A 59 -13.92 -6.94 10.09
C ASP A 59 -14.22 -8.15 9.18
N ALA A 60 -14.06 -8.01 7.85
CA ALA A 60 -14.27 -9.11 6.91
C ALA A 60 -13.21 -10.21 7.03
N LEU A 61 -11.94 -9.82 7.17
CA LEU A 61 -10.81 -10.76 7.11
C LEU A 61 -10.52 -11.47 8.42
N LEU A 62 -10.79 -10.83 9.57
CA LEU A 62 -10.54 -11.41 10.90
C LEU A 62 -11.22 -12.78 11.10
N SER A 63 -12.33 -13.02 10.41
CA SER A 63 -13.08 -14.29 10.50
C SER A 63 -12.46 -15.46 9.73
N VAL A 64 -11.50 -15.22 8.84
CA VAL A 64 -10.96 -16.23 7.91
C VAL A 64 -9.43 -16.42 7.99
N ILE A 65 -8.78 -15.71 8.92
CA ILE A 65 -7.33 -15.80 9.14
C ILE A 65 -7.01 -16.45 10.49
N ASN A 66 -5.82 -17.04 10.60
CA ASN A 66 -5.35 -17.72 11.82
C ASN A 66 -4.15 -17.04 12.49
N GLY A 67 -3.77 -15.84 12.02
CA GLY A 67 -2.60 -15.09 12.49
C GLY A 67 -2.88 -13.58 12.55
N PRO A 68 -1.86 -12.75 12.81
CA PRO A 68 -2.03 -11.31 12.91
C PRO A 68 -2.49 -10.70 11.59
N LEU A 69 -3.33 -9.65 11.68
CA LEU A 69 -3.75 -8.84 10.54
C LEU A 69 -3.17 -7.44 10.67
N VAL A 70 -2.45 -7.01 9.64
CA VAL A 70 -2.04 -5.61 9.49
C VAL A 70 -2.75 -5.03 8.27
N VAL A 71 -3.47 -3.94 8.46
CA VAL A 71 -4.09 -3.19 7.37
C VAL A 71 -3.44 -1.82 7.31
N VAL A 72 -2.80 -1.50 6.19
CA VAL A 72 -2.12 -0.23 5.95
C VAL A 72 -2.85 0.51 4.84
N ASP A 73 -3.28 1.74 5.14
CA ASP A 73 -3.92 2.65 4.19
C ASP A 73 -2.92 3.67 3.62
N ASN A 74 -3.37 4.40 2.59
CA ASN A 74 -2.60 5.45 1.93
C ASN A 74 -1.25 4.95 1.38
N VAL A 75 -1.27 3.77 0.73
CA VAL A 75 -0.03 3.11 0.32
C VAL A 75 0.60 3.73 -0.92
N THR A 76 1.81 4.27 -0.74
CA THR A 76 2.65 4.71 -1.85
C THR A 76 3.48 3.57 -2.43
N THR A 77 3.89 3.68 -3.69
CA THR A 77 4.82 2.72 -4.32
C THR A 77 6.12 2.54 -3.52
N ARG A 78 6.62 3.62 -2.88
CA ARG A 78 7.80 3.56 -2.01
C ARG A 78 7.56 2.68 -0.79
N MET A 79 6.39 2.80 -0.15
CA MET A 79 6.05 1.97 1.00
C MET A 79 5.98 0.50 0.62
N ALA A 80 5.33 0.17 -0.51
CA ALA A 80 5.26 -1.22 -0.98
C ALA A 80 6.66 -1.80 -1.31
N LEU A 81 7.60 -1.01 -1.80
CA LEU A 81 8.97 -1.47 -2.02
C LEU A 81 9.69 -1.75 -0.70
N ASN A 82 9.57 -0.85 0.28
CA ASN A 82 10.22 -1.01 1.58
C ASN A 82 9.65 -2.22 2.33
N VAL A 83 8.33 -2.37 2.37
CA VAL A 83 7.65 -3.54 2.96
C VAL A 83 8.13 -4.84 2.29
N ALA A 84 8.19 -4.88 0.96
CA ALA A 84 8.65 -6.08 0.25
C ALA A 84 10.12 -6.41 0.56
N SER A 85 10.98 -5.40 0.67
CA SER A 85 12.38 -5.59 1.06
C SER A 85 12.49 -6.23 2.45
N GLU A 86 11.72 -5.76 3.44
CA GLU A 86 11.76 -6.33 4.80
C GLU A 86 11.15 -7.73 4.87
N ILE A 87 10.10 -8.01 4.09
CA ILE A 87 9.55 -9.37 3.96
C ILE A 87 10.60 -10.31 3.37
N ALA A 88 11.34 -9.88 2.33
CA ALA A 88 12.42 -10.68 1.74
C ALA A 88 13.57 -10.95 2.74
N LEU A 89 13.76 -10.07 3.73
CA LEU A 89 14.71 -10.25 4.84
C LEU A 89 14.15 -11.12 5.98
N GLY A 90 12.90 -11.59 5.88
CA GLY A 90 12.27 -12.48 6.85
C GLY A 90 11.71 -11.78 8.09
N LYS A 91 11.53 -10.46 8.07
CA LYS A 91 10.84 -9.76 9.17
C LYS A 91 9.36 -10.11 9.19
N ASN A 92 8.79 -10.18 10.39
CA ASN A 92 7.35 -10.39 10.54
C ASN A 92 6.57 -9.11 10.24
N ILE A 93 5.29 -9.27 9.92
CA ILE A 93 4.46 -8.15 9.45
C ILE A 93 4.19 -7.10 10.52
N GLU A 94 4.19 -7.46 11.80
CA GLU A 94 3.97 -6.55 12.92
C GLU A 94 5.17 -5.60 13.08
N GLN A 95 6.39 -6.14 13.06
CA GLN A 95 7.62 -5.36 13.07
C GLN A 95 7.72 -4.41 11.88
N ILE A 96 7.34 -4.89 10.69
CA ILE A 96 7.30 -4.05 9.49
C ILE A 96 6.30 -2.91 9.65
N ALA A 97 5.13 -3.17 10.23
CA ALA A 97 4.13 -2.15 10.50
C ALA A 97 4.66 -1.07 11.44
N GLU A 98 5.36 -1.46 12.51
CA GLU A 98 5.91 -0.53 13.49
C GLU A 98 7.11 0.28 12.96
N GLU A 99 8.01 -0.36 12.21
CA GLU A 99 9.28 0.26 11.79
C GLU A 99 9.18 0.98 10.44
N ILE A 100 8.45 0.43 9.47
CA ILE A 100 8.49 0.90 8.08
C ILE A 100 7.37 1.86 7.76
N VAL A 101 6.15 1.62 8.24
CA VAL A 101 4.99 2.48 7.92
C VAL A 101 5.24 3.94 8.33
N PRO A 102 5.78 4.26 9.53
CA PRO A 102 6.06 5.64 9.91
C PRO A 102 7.10 6.35 9.04
N LEU A 103 8.06 5.60 8.49
CA LEU A 103 9.15 6.15 7.66
C LEU A 103 8.70 6.55 6.25
N ASN A 104 7.52 6.11 5.82
CA ASN A 104 6.98 6.35 4.49
C ASN A 104 5.97 7.50 4.43
N GLN A 105 5.86 8.29 5.52
CA GLN A 105 5.07 9.52 5.52
C GLN A 105 5.69 10.58 4.60
N SER A 106 4.81 11.37 3.97
CA SER A 106 5.24 12.48 3.12
C SER A 106 6.05 13.49 3.93
N ARG A 107 7.29 13.72 3.50
CA ARG A 107 8.11 14.83 3.98
C ARG A 107 7.87 16.03 3.08
N TRP A 108 7.68 17.19 3.70
CA TRP A 108 7.60 18.46 3.01
C TRP A 108 8.58 19.43 3.65
N ASP A 109 9.10 20.35 2.85
CA ASP A 109 9.92 21.45 3.30
C ASP A 109 9.63 22.65 2.38
N VAL A 110 9.77 23.86 2.90
CA VAL A 110 9.47 25.08 2.17
C VAL A 110 10.75 25.86 1.94
N PHE A 111 11.19 25.87 0.69
CA PHE A 111 12.33 26.66 0.26
C PHE A 111 11.83 27.97 -0.35
N TRP A 112 12.13 29.08 0.31
CA TRP A 112 11.77 30.40 -0.20
C TRP A 112 12.87 30.92 -1.14
N PRO A 113 12.53 31.38 -2.35
CA PRO A 113 13.48 32.12 -3.17
C PRO A 113 13.85 33.45 -2.50
N ALA A 114 15.09 33.90 -2.68
CA ALA A 114 15.57 35.17 -2.14
C ALA A 114 14.77 36.38 -2.65
N GLU A 115 14.16 36.25 -3.84
CA GLU A 115 13.29 37.26 -4.45
C GLU A 115 11.87 36.72 -4.64
N LYS A 116 10.88 37.61 -4.47
CA LYS A 116 9.47 37.28 -4.52
C LYS A 116 9.03 37.03 -5.97
N LYS A 117 8.75 35.77 -6.31
CA LYS A 117 8.22 35.34 -7.62
C LYS A 117 6.70 35.14 -7.57
N GLU A 118 6.08 35.14 -8.75
CA GLU A 118 4.67 34.78 -8.90
C GLU A 118 4.40 33.36 -8.40
N ARG A 119 3.21 33.14 -7.83
CA ARG A 119 2.80 31.84 -7.28
C ARG A 119 2.36 30.93 -8.42
N VAL A 120 2.93 29.75 -8.51
CA VAL A 120 2.58 28.72 -9.50
C VAL A 120 2.43 27.37 -8.78
N LEU A 121 1.42 26.58 -9.16
CA LEU A 121 1.26 25.18 -8.73
C LEU A 121 1.68 24.27 -9.89
N LEU A 122 2.61 23.34 -9.64
CA LEU A 122 3.07 22.39 -10.64
C LEU A 122 2.80 20.97 -10.15
N VAL A 123 2.07 20.19 -10.95
CA VAL A 123 1.78 18.78 -10.69
C VAL A 123 2.41 17.96 -11.80
N THR A 124 3.21 16.94 -11.47
CA THR A 124 3.83 16.06 -12.46
C THR A 124 3.60 14.60 -12.11
N CYS A 125 3.31 13.78 -13.12
CA CYS A 125 3.21 12.33 -13.04
C CYS A 125 4.23 11.69 -13.99
N ILE A 126 4.57 10.41 -13.78
CA ILE A 126 5.59 9.68 -14.57
C ILE A 126 5.33 9.71 -16.09
N THR A 127 4.08 9.87 -16.52
CA THR A 127 3.72 9.97 -17.94
C THR A 127 3.95 11.36 -18.55
N GLY A 128 4.32 12.36 -17.75
CA GLY A 128 4.72 13.69 -18.22
C GLY A 128 3.61 14.55 -18.81
N ILE A 129 2.33 14.19 -18.61
CA ILE A 129 1.20 14.98 -19.12
C ILE A 129 0.40 15.52 -17.94
N GLY A 130 0.58 16.81 -17.67
CA GLY A 130 -0.15 17.51 -16.62
C GLY A 130 0.29 18.95 -16.38
N THR A 131 0.44 19.78 -17.42
CA THR A 131 0.47 21.24 -17.21
C THR A 131 -0.96 21.74 -17.02
N GLY A 132 -1.37 21.89 -15.76
CA GLY A 132 -2.53 22.69 -15.39
C GLY A 132 -2.11 24.16 -15.25
N ILE A 133 -2.85 25.05 -15.92
CA ILE A 133 -2.72 26.51 -15.84
C ILE A 133 -3.36 27.00 -14.54
#